data_AF-A0A969BQH4-F1
#
_entry.id   AF-A0A969BQH4-F1
#
_cell.length_a   1.000
_cell.length_b   1.000
_cell.length_c   1.000
_cell.angle_alpha   90.00
_cell.angle_beta   90.00
_cell.angle_gamma   90.00
#
_symmetry.space_group_name_H-M   'P 1'
#
loop_
_entity.id
_entity.type
_entity.pdbx_description
1 polymer ?
#
loop_
_entity_poly.entity_id
_entity_poly.type
_entity_poly.pdbx_seq_one_letter_code
_entity_poly.pdbx_strand_id
1 'polypeptide(L)'
;DSIRQSVEAAKFAGKEVLVDCEHFFDGYKANPDYALACASAAFEAGARWVVLCDTNGGTLPGEVAEIVRSVTKSVPGKNLGIHAHNDTEHAVANSLAAVDAGARQIQGTLNGIGERCGNANLVSVIGTLALKKTYADRFETGIGPEKLKDLTHVSRAFDELLNRAPNAQAPYVGKSAFATKAGIHASAIVKEPETYEHVPPETVGNRRRVLVSDQAGKSNLIAELARIGLAVDKNDSRIDALLRDVKEREASGYAYDGADASFELLARRALGTVPRYFDVLSFRVIVEERDKQMVSEAVVKVKVDDEIYLNAGEGNGPVNALDVALRKDLGKFQRYIDDMELVDFKVRILNGGTSATTRVLIESRDGKGDRWFTVGVSPNIVEASFQALSDSIIYKLVREGVPAT
;
A
#
# COMPACT_ATOMS: atom_id res chain seq x y z
N ASP A 1 -33.04 15.42 29.39
CA ASP A 1 -34.18 14.49 29.25
C ASP A 1 -34.13 13.65 27.99
N SER A 2 -34.03 14.24 26.79
CA SER A 2 -34.03 13.46 25.53
C SER A 2 -32.97 12.35 25.47
N ILE A 3 -31.74 12.61 25.94
CA ILE A 3 -30.68 11.58 26.01
C ILE A 3 -31.11 10.38 26.85
N ARG A 4 -31.67 10.62 28.05
CA ARG A 4 -32.10 9.55 28.97
C ARG A 4 -33.21 8.71 28.34
N GLN A 5 -34.24 9.37 27.82
CA GLN A 5 -35.39 8.72 27.18
C GLN A 5 -34.97 7.84 25.99
N SER A 6 -34.06 8.32 25.14
CA SER A 6 -33.56 7.54 24.01
C SER A 6 -32.77 6.30 24.45
N VAL A 7 -31.91 6.44 25.46
CA VAL A 7 -31.12 5.32 26.00
C VAL A 7 -32.04 4.29 26.67
N GLU A 8 -32.99 4.74 27.50
CA GLU A 8 -33.95 3.87 28.17
C GLU A 8 -34.84 3.11 27.18
N ALA A 9 -35.32 3.78 26.12
CA ALA A 9 -36.10 3.14 25.06
C ALA A 9 -35.30 2.06 24.33
N ALA A 10 -34.03 2.34 23.97
CA ALA A 10 -33.17 1.37 23.30
C ALA A 10 -32.82 0.17 24.21
N LYS A 11 -32.61 0.41 25.50
CA LYS A 11 -32.41 -0.67 26.49
C LYS A 11 -33.66 -1.50 26.70
N PHE A 12 -34.84 -0.87 26.76
CA PHE A 12 -36.11 -1.57 26.87
C PHE A 12 -36.34 -2.51 25.67
N ALA A 13 -35.84 -2.13 24.49
CA ALA A 13 -35.82 -2.98 23.30
C ALA A 13 -34.72 -4.07 23.30
N GLY A 14 -33.99 -4.26 24.41
CA GLY A 14 -32.96 -5.29 24.57
C GLY A 14 -31.69 -5.06 23.74
N LYS A 15 -31.39 -3.81 23.36
CA LYS A 15 -30.19 -3.46 22.58
C LYS A 15 -29.03 -3.02 23.48
N GLU A 16 -27.81 -3.29 23.06
CA GLU A 16 -26.62 -2.63 23.62
C GLU A 16 -26.56 -1.19 23.09
N VAL A 17 -26.51 -0.21 23.99
CA VAL A 17 -26.65 1.20 23.62
C VAL A 17 -25.28 1.88 23.63
N LEU A 18 -24.96 2.53 22.51
CA LEU A 18 -23.82 3.42 22.38
C LEU A 18 -24.37 4.83 22.15
N VAL A 19 -23.83 5.83 22.87
CA VAL A 19 -24.19 7.23 22.69
C VAL A 19 -22.96 7.99 22.22
N ASP A 20 -22.97 8.35 20.95
CA ASP A 20 -21.97 9.21 20.35
C ASP A 20 -22.31 10.66 20.70
N CYS A 21 -21.50 11.26 21.56
CA CYS A 21 -21.59 12.65 21.93
C CYS A 21 -20.94 13.49 20.81
N GLU A 22 -21.73 13.77 19.78
CA GLU A 22 -21.32 14.62 18.66
C GLU A 22 -20.83 15.99 19.16
N HIS A 23 -19.78 16.53 18.52
CA HIS A 23 -19.16 17.82 18.86
C HIS A 23 -18.71 17.94 20.32
N PHE A 24 -18.44 16.82 21.01
CA PHE A 24 -18.19 16.84 22.46
C PHE A 24 -17.05 17.77 22.86
N PHE A 25 -15.92 17.75 22.13
CA PHE A 25 -14.75 18.55 22.50
C PHE A 25 -14.98 20.05 22.31
N ASP A 26 -15.62 20.46 21.21
CA ASP A 26 -16.00 21.86 20.98
C ASP A 26 -17.06 22.30 22.01
N GLY A 27 -18.05 21.45 22.27
CA GLY A 27 -19.09 21.68 23.27
C GLY A 27 -18.53 21.80 24.69
N TYR A 28 -17.54 20.97 25.05
CA TYR A 28 -16.85 21.04 26.34
C TYR A 28 -16.06 22.35 26.48
N LYS A 29 -15.37 22.81 25.43
CA LYS A 29 -14.66 24.09 25.45
C LYS A 29 -15.60 25.28 25.61
N ALA A 30 -16.78 25.21 25.00
CA ALA A 30 -17.79 26.25 25.11
C ALA A 30 -18.54 26.23 26.45
N ASN A 31 -18.92 25.04 26.94
CA ASN A 31 -19.65 24.83 28.18
C ASN A 31 -19.35 23.45 28.79
N PRO A 32 -18.33 23.34 29.66
CA PRO A 32 -17.92 22.08 30.28
C PRO A 32 -19.05 21.40 31.07
N ASP A 33 -19.83 22.18 31.83
CA ASP A 33 -20.89 21.66 32.69
C ASP A 33 -21.99 20.99 31.88
N TYR A 34 -22.38 21.59 30.75
CA TYR A 34 -23.37 21.02 29.85
C TYR A 34 -22.87 19.74 29.18
N ALA A 35 -21.64 19.75 28.66
CA ALA A 35 -21.05 18.57 28.03
C ALA A 35 -20.94 17.39 29.02
N LEU A 36 -20.49 17.65 30.26
CA LEU A 36 -20.42 16.65 31.32
C LEU A 36 -21.80 16.14 31.73
N ALA A 37 -22.81 17.01 31.79
CA ALA A 37 -24.18 16.62 32.09
C ALA A 37 -24.76 15.69 30.99
N CYS A 38 -24.47 15.97 29.72
CA CYS A 38 -24.86 15.10 28.60
C CYS A 38 -24.21 13.71 28.71
N ALA A 39 -22.90 13.65 28.92
CA ALA A 39 -22.17 12.39 29.07
C ALA A 39 -22.66 11.57 30.28
N SER A 40 -22.86 12.25 31.43
CA SER A 40 -23.34 11.61 32.66
C SER A 40 -24.78 11.11 32.49
N ALA A 41 -25.65 11.88 31.84
CA ALA A 41 -27.02 11.46 31.58
C ALA A 41 -27.09 10.20 30.69
N ALA A 42 -26.22 10.09 29.67
CA ALA A 42 -26.13 8.89 28.84
C ALA A 42 -25.67 7.66 29.67
N PHE A 43 -24.64 7.84 30.48
CA PHE A 43 -24.11 6.77 31.34
C PHE A 43 -25.12 6.33 32.41
N GLU A 44 -25.73 7.27 33.13
CA GLU A 44 -26.73 7.02 34.19
C GLU A 44 -27.98 6.31 33.65
N ALA A 45 -28.43 6.66 32.43
CA ALA A 45 -29.53 5.97 31.75
C ALA A 45 -29.16 4.53 31.31
N GLY A 46 -27.88 4.16 31.40
CA GLY A 46 -27.38 2.81 31.23
C GLY A 46 -26.76 2.53 29.85
N ALA A 47 -26.29 3.55 29.14
CA ALA A 47 -25.52 3.35 27.91
C ALA A 47 -24.27 2.47 28.19
N ARG A 48 -23.99 1.51 27.31
CA ARG A 48 -22.78 0.69 27.40
C ARG A 48 -21.55 1.54 27.16
N TRP A 49 -21.60 2.39 26.12
CA TRP A 49 -20.53 3.30 25.76
C TRP A 49 -21.06 4.73 25.64
N VAL A 50 -20.36 5.66 26.28
CA VAL A 50 -20.44 7.09 25.99
C VAL A 50 -19.20 7.41 25.17
N VAL A 51 -19.39 7.84 23.94
CA VAL A 51 -18.28 8.03 22.98
C VAL A 51 -18.10 9.51 22.77
N LEU A 52 -16.91 10.02 23.08
CA LEU A 52 -16.58 11.42 22.93
C LEU A 52 -16.14 11.67 21.48
N CYS A 53 -16.86 12.51 20.74
CA CYS A 53 -16.56 12.75 19.33
C CYS A 53 -15.78 14.06 19.14
N ASP A 54 -14.55 13.97 18.63
CA ASP A 54 -13.79 15.12 18.08
C ASP A 54 -14.25 15.34 16.63
N THR A 55 -15.51 15.74 16.47
CA THR A 55 -16.20 15.82 15.17
C THR A 55 -15.48 16.75 14.19
N ASN A 56 -14.93 17.85 14.69
CA ASN A 56 -14.18 18.81 13.87
C ASN A 56 -12.75 18.35 13.56
N GLY A 57 -12.23 17.31 14.24
CA GLY A 57 -10.86 16.78 14.03
C GLY A 57 -9.74 17.77 14.36
N GLY A 58 -10.05 18.81 15.13
CA GLY A 58 -9.18 19.95 15.41
C GLY A 58 -8.60 19.97 16.82
N THR A 59 -9.01 19.06 17.70
CA THR A 59 -8.52 19.04 19.08
C THR A 59 -7.13 18.43 19.15
N LEU A 60 -6.22 19.01 19.93
CA LEU A 60 -4.85 18.48 20.06
C LEU A 60 -4.74 17.37 21.12
N PRO A 61 -3.75 16.45 21.04
CA PRO A 61 -3.68 15.31 21.94
C PRO A 61 -3.62 15.66 23.44
N GLY A 62 -2.94 16.75 23.79
CA GLY A 62 -2.88 17.23 25.18
C GLY A 62 -4.25 17.65 25.72
N GLU A 63 -5.01 18.41 24.93
CA GLU A 63 -6.38 18.83 25.27
C GLU A 63 -7.32 17.62 25.36
N VAL A 64 -7.21 16.67 24.43
CA VAL A 64 -7.99 15.42 24.48
C VAL A 64 -7.73 14.69 25.80
N ALA A 65 -6.46 14.52 26.19
CA ALA A 65 -6.13 13.83 27.43
C ALA A 65 -6.68 14.54 28.69
N GLU A 66 -6.63 15.87 28.74
CA GLU A 66 -7.18 16.65 29.85
C GLU A 66 -8.71 16.54 29.95
N ILE A 67 -9.40 16.71 28.82
CA ILE A 67 -10.87 16.64 28.77
C ILE A 67 -11.34 15.23 29.11
N VAL A 68 -10.73 14.19 28.52
CA VAL A 68 -11.07 12.79 28.81
C VAL A 68 -10.83 12.47 30.29
N ARG A 69 -9.71 12.91 30.90
CA ARG A 69 -9.47 12.76 32.35
C ARG A 69 -10.57 13.41 33.19
N SER A 70 -11.07 14.57 32.78
CA SER A 70 -12.21 15.21 33.44
C SER A 70 -13.47 14.35 33.36
N VAL A 71 -13.81 13.85 32.17
CA VAL A 71 -14.98 12.99 31.94
C VAL A 71 -14.90 11.68 32.73
N THR A 72 -13.71 11.09 32.88
CA THR A 72 -13.53 9.82 33.61
C THR A 72 -13.92 9.90 35.09
N LYS A 73 -14.04 11.10 35.66
CA LYS A 73 -14.53 11.31 37.03
C LYS A 73 -16.02 10.99 37.18
N SER A 74 -16.79 11.11 36.10
CA SER A 74 -18.24 10.87 36.08
C SER A 74 -18.62 9.63 35.27
N VAL A 75 -17.88 9.33 34.19
CA VAL A 75 -18.10 8.15 33.34
C VAL A 75 -16.90 7.22 33.43
N PRO A 76 -17.01 6.03 34.05
CA PRO A 76 -15.90 5.09 34.18
C PRO A 76 -15.29 4.70 32.83
N GLY A 77 -13.96 4.56 32.77
CA GLY A 77 -13.24 4.22 31.54
C GLY A 77 -13.77 2.99 30.80
N LYS A 78 -14.24 1.96 31.53
CA LYS A 78 -14.85 0.73 30.96
C LYS A 78 -16.18 0.96 30.22
N ASN A 79 -16.69 2.18 30.23
CA ASN A 79 -17.90 2.66 29.57
C ASN A 79 -17.62 3.90 28.68
N LEU A 80 -16.36 4.28 28.49
CA LEU A 80 -15.97 5.48 27.78
C LEU A 80 -15.22 5.15 26.48
N GLY A 81 -15.66 5.76 25.38
CA GLY A 81 -15.05 5.64 24.06
C GLY A 81 -14.58 6.99 23.50
N ILE A 82 -13.76 6.92 22.43
CA ILE A 82 -13.31 8.08 21.65
C ILE A 82 -13.62 7.84 20.17
N HIS A 83 -14.10 8.86 19.48
CA HIS A 83 -14.23 8.91 18.01
C HIS A 83 -13.54 10.18 17.50
N ALA A 84 -12.36 10.03 16.88
CA ALA A 84 -11.55 11.16 16.45
C ALA A 84 -11.53 11.30 14.93
N HIS A 85 -11.86 12.49 14.43
CA HIS A 85 -11.63 12.88 13.04
C HIS A 85 -10.21 13.41 12.82
N ASN A 86 -9.76 13.40 11.56
CA ASN A 86 -8.36 13.59 11.20
C ASN A 86 -8.05 14.92 10.51
N ASP A 87 -8.88 15.95 10.67
CA ASP A 87 -8.74 17.25 10.00
C ASP A 87 -7.41 17.97 10.29
N THR A 88 -6.75 17.64 11.41
CA THR A 88 -5.38 18.13 11.74
C THR A 88 -4.31 17.04 11.73
N GLU A 89 -4.59 15.86 11.17
CA GLU A 89 -3.69 14.68 11.18
C GLU A 89 -3.37 14.11 12.59
N HIS A 90 -4.21 14.44 13.59
CA HIS A 90 -4.03 13.98 14.98
C HIS A 90 -4.95 12.82 15.39
N ALA A 91 -5.82 12.28 14.54
CA ALA A 91 -6.86 11.34 14.97
C ALA A 91 -6.32 10.09 15.70
N VAL A 92 -5.22 9.52 15.20
CA VAL A 92 -4.54 8.38 15.84
C VAL A 92 -3.93 8.81 17.19
N ALA A 93 -3.26 9.96 17.24
CA ALA A 93 -2.64 10.49 18.45
C ALA A 93 -3.70 10.84 19.53
N ASN A 94 -4.81 11.45 19.14
CA ASN A 94 -5.95 11.76 19.99
C ASN A 94 -6.60 10.48 20.55
N SER A 95 -6.75 9.45 19.72
CA SER A 95 -7.30 8.17 20.15
C SER A 95 -6.42 7.51 21.22
N LEU A 96 -5.09 7.53 21.04
CA LEU A 96 -4.13 7.02 22.02
C LEU A 96 -4.09 7.86 23.30
N ALA A 97 -4.15 9.20 23.17
CA ALA A 97 -4.21 10.12 24.30
C ALA A 97 -5.47 9.90 25.15
N ALA A 98 -6.61 9.61 24.52
CA ALA A 98 -7.83 9.24 25.22
C ALA A 98 -7.69 7.90 25.98
N VAL A 99 -7.02 6.90 25.40
CA VAL A 99 -6.73 5.63 26.10
C VAL A 99 -5.86 5.84 27.33
N ASP A 100 -4.79 6.61 27.20
CA ASP A 100 -3.92 6.97 28.33
C ASP A 100 -4.66 7.78 29.41
N ALA A 101 -5.63 8.59 29.00
CA ALA A 101 -6.50 9.33 29.91
C ALA A 101 -7.61 8.48 30.57
N GLY A 102 -7.87 7.27 30.06
CA GLY A 102 -8.77 6.30 30.70
C GLY A 102 -9.85 5.69 29.81
N ALA A 103 -10.00 6.12 28.55
CA ALA A 103 -10.96 5.52 27.62
C ALA A 103 -10.61 4.05 27.29
N ARG A 104 -11.62 3.22 26.99
CA ARG A 104 -11.44 1.78 26.70
C ARG A 104 -12.10 1.32 25.39
N GLN A 105 -12.63 2.24 24.60
CA GLN A 105 -13.09 1.98 23.23
C GLN A 105 -12.54 3.06 22.30
N ILE A 106 -12.09 2.67 21.11
CA ILE A 106 -11.74 3.59 20.02
C ILE A 106 -12.67 3.27 18.85
N GLN A 107 -13.35 4.28 18.33
CA GLN A 107 -14.02 4.23 17.04
C GLN A 107 -13.12 4.87 15.97
N GLY A 108 -13.08 4.22 14.81
CA GLY A 108 -12.25 4.61 13.68
C GLY A 108 -12.57 3.71 12.50
N THR A 109 -11.76 3.80 11.45
CA THR A 109 -11.98 3.01 10.22
C THR A 109 -10.70 2.36 9.73
N LEU A 110 -10.85 1.27 8.96
CA LEU A 110 -9.74 0.70 8.20
C LEU A 110 -9.21 1.75 7.22
N ASN A 111 -7.89 1.89 7.18
CA ASN A 111 -7.16 2.86 6.36
C ASN A 111 -7.54 4.33 6.61
N GLY A 112 -8.23 4.64 7.72
CA GLY A 112 -8.58 6.00 8.13
C GLY A 112 -9.64 6.68 7.26
N ILE A 113 -10.42 5.92 6.48
CA ILE A 113 -11.49 6.50 5.65
C ILE A 113 -12.57 7.21 6.49
N GLY A 114 -13.21 8.23 5.94
CA GLY A 114 -14.26 8.96 6.63
C GLY A 114 -14.62 10.23 5.89
N GLU A 115 -15.44 11.07 6.51
CA GLU A 115 -15.71 12.41 6.00
C GLU A 115 -14.44 13.27 6.00
N ARG A 116 -14.33 14.19 5.02
CA ARG A 116 -13.23 15.15 4.90
C ARG A 116 -11.85 14.47 4.91
N CYS A 117 -11.06 14.69 5.97
CA CYS A 117 -9.73 14.13 6.16
C CYS A 117 -9.74 12.72 6.77
N GLY A 118 -10.91 12.18 7.08
CA GLY A 118 -11.08 10.82 7.56
C GLY A 118 -11.20 10.69 9.08
N ASN A 119 -11.16 9.44 9.55
CA ASN A 119 -11.23 9.07 10.96
C ASN A 119 -9.87 8.52 11.44
N ALA A 120 -9.75 8.25 12.74
CA ALA A 120 -8.63 7.51 13.29
C ALA A 120 -8.38 6.20 12.51
N ASN A 121 -7.17 6.07 11.95
CA ASN A 121 -6.80 4.91 11.17
C ASN A 121 -6.60 3.69 12.08
N LEU A 122 -7.55 2.75 12.03
CA LEU A 122 -7.52 1.54 12.87
C LEU A 122 -6.30 0.67 12.58
N VAL A 123 -5.73 0.70 11.38
CA VAL A 123 -4.50 -0.03 11.08
C VAL A 123 -3.35 0.47 11.96
N SER A 124 -3.17 1.79 12.02
CA SER A 124 -2.15 2.43 12.86
C SER A 124 -2.42 2.24 14.35
N VAL A 125 -3.69 2.36 14.77
CA VAL A 125 -4.10 2.16 16.18
C VAL A 125 -3.84 0.73 16.62
N ILE A 126 -4.30 -0.28 15.85
CA ILE A 126 -4.11 -1.70 16.16
C ILE A 126 -2.62 -2.03 16.22
N GLY A 127 -1.84 -1.65 15.20
CA GLY A 127 -0.40 -1.90 15.18
C GLY A 127 0.32 -1.28 16.38
N THR A 128 -0.10 -0.08 16.79
CA THR A 128 0.50 0.61 17.93
C THR A 128 0.13 -0.05 19.27
N LEU A 129 -1.16 -0.32 19.49
CA LEU A 129 -1.64 -0.94 20.73
C LEU A 129 -1.09 -2.36 20.92
N ALA A 130 -0.96 -3.12 19.84
CA ALA A 130 -0.52 -4.51 19.91
C ALA A 130 1.01 -4.69 20.02
N LEU A 131 1.82 -3.74 19.52
CA LEU A 131 3.27 -3.94 19.41
C LEU A 131 4.12 -3.01 20.27
N LYS A 132 3.60 -1.85 20.67
CA LYS A 132 4.38 -0.93 21.51
C LYS A 132 4.20 -1.34 22.97
N LYS A 133 5.31 -1.68 23.64
CA LYS A 133 5.33 -2.10 25.06
C LYS A 133 4.53 -1.18 25.98
N THR A 134 4.60 0.14 25.74
CA THR A 134 3.81 1.16 26.46
C THR A 134 2.30 0.90 26.48
N TYR A 135 1.77 0.15 25.50
CA TYR A 135 0.37 -0.25 25.43
C TYR A 135 0.19 -1.76 25.57
N ALA A 136 0.98 -2.56 24.87
CA ALA A 136 0.86 -4.01 24.83
C ALA A 136 1.04 -4.66 26.21
N ASP A 137 1.87 -4.09 27.09
CA ASP A 137 2.08 -4.59 28.46
C ASP A 137 0.94 -4.15 29.42
N ARG A 138 0.13 -3.17 29.02
CA ARG A 138 -0.92 -2.52 29.84
C ARG A 138 -2.34 -2.88 29.42
N PHE A 139 -2.55 -3.27 28.17
CA PHE A 139 -3.88 -3.43 27.57
C PHE A 139 -3.97 -4.67 26.69
N GLU A 140 -5.16 -5.28 26.68
CA GLU A 140 -5.52 -6.38 25.80
C GLU A 140 -6.49 -5.89 24.71
N THR A 141 -6.21 -6.19 23.44
CA THR A 141 -7.01 -5.72 22.28
C THR A 141 -7.93 -6.79 21.69
N GLY A 142 -7.85 -8.04 22.15
CA GLY A 142 -8.53 -9.19 21.55
C GLY A 142 -7.93 -9.64 20.20
N ILE A 143 -6.89 -8.98 19.72
CA ILE A 143 -6.17 -9.33 18.49
C ILE A 143 -4.84 -9.98 18.88
N GLY A 144 -4.80 -11.32 18.82
CA GLY A 144 -3.59 -12.08 19.12
C GLY A 144 -2.48 -11.91 18.05
N PRO A 145 -1.22 -12.25 18.38
CA PRO A 145 -0.08 -12.08 17.47
C PRO A 145 -0.26 -12.76 16.10
N GLU A 146 -0.93 -13.92 16.05
CA GLU A 146 -1.19 -14.61 14.79
C GLU A 146 -2.15 -13.84 13.89
N LYS A 147 -3.25 -13.29 14.44
CA LYS A 147 -4.20 -12.47 13.67
C LYS A 147 -3.60 -11.12 13.26
N LEU A 148 -2.65 -10.60 14.04
CA LEU A 148 -1.98 -9.33 13.72
C LEU A 148 -1.17 -9.44 12.41
N LYS A 149 -0.67 -10.63 12.06
CA LYS A 149 -0.01 -10.88 10.78
C LYS A 149 -0.94 -10.66 9.58
N ASP A 150 -2.26 -10.69 9.77
CA ASP A 150 -3.20 -10.44 8.67
C ASP A 150 -3.44 -8.94 8.43
N LEU A 151 -2.91 -8.05 9.28
CA LEU A 151 -3.21 -6.62 9.25
C LEU A 151 -2.91 -5.96 7.89
N THR A 152 -1.75 -6.28 7.30
CA THR A 152 -1.38 -5.79 5.96
C THR A 152 -2.33 -6.30 4.87
N HIS A 153 -2.72 -7.59 4.95
CA HIS A 153 -3.63 -8.17 3.96
C HIS A 153 -5.03 -7.56 4.07
N VAL A 154 -5.58 -7.44 5.28
CA VAL A 154 -6.90 -6.84 5.54
C VAL A 154 -6.95 -5.38 5.05
N SER A 155 -5.90 -4.60 5.32
CA SER A 155 -5.81 -3.22 4.84
C SER A 155 -5.86 -3.14 3.31
N ARG A 156 -5.11 -3.98 2.59
CA ARG A 156 -5.04 -3.97 1.13
C ARG A 156 -6.31 -4.52 0.48
N ALA A 157 -6.87 -5.59 1.04
CA ALA A 157 -8.15 -6.15 0.59
C ALA A 157 -9.29 -5.14 0.75
N PHE A 158 -9.26 -4.33 1.81
CA PHE A 158 -10.23 -3.25 1.99
C PHE A 158 -10.06 -2.14 0.94
N ASP A 159 -8.84 -1.71 0.63
CA ASP A 159 -8.60 -0.75 -0.45
C ASP A 159 -9.07 -1.31 -1.81
N GLU A 160 -8.88 -2.60 -2.06
CA GLU A 160 -9.35 -3.28 -3.26
C GLU A 160 -10.89 -3.29 -3.38
N LEU A 161 -11.60 -3.56 -2.27
CA LEU A 161 -13.07 -3.48 -2.23
C LEU A 161 -13.58 -2.07 -2.55
N LEU A 162 -12.81 -1.03 -2.21
CA LEU A 162 -13.12 0.36 -2.52
C LEU A 162 -12.64 0.78 -3.92
N ASN A 163 -12.03 -0.13 -4.68
CA ASN A 163 -11.37 0.15 -5.95
C ASN A 163 -10.32 1.27 -5.84
N ARG A 164 -9.54 1.26 -4.75
CA ARG A 164 -8.47 2.21 -4.46
C ARG A 164 -7.12 1.51 -4.51
N ALA A 165 -6.11 2.19 -5.04
CA ALA A 165 -4.74 1.72 -4.93
C ALA A 165 -4.25 1.86 -3.47
N PRO A 166 -3.61 0.83 -2.88
CA PRO A 166 -3.10 0.93 -1.52
C PRO A 166 -2.07 2.05 -1.34
N ASN A 167 -2.16 2.77 -0.23
CA ASN A 167 -1.17 3.81 0.10
C ASN A 167 0.19 3.18 0.41
N ALA A 168 1.16 3.43 -0.45
CA ALA A 168 2.52 2.90 -0.33
C ALA A 168 3.21 3.31 0.98
N GLN A 169 2.90 4.48 1.52
CA GLN A 169 3.53 5.05 2.72
C GLN A 169 2.68 4.86 3.98
N ALA A 170 1.57 4.09 3.91
CA ALA A 170 0.72 3.84 5.06
C ALA A 170 1.53 3.24 6.23
N PRO A 171 1.38 3.76 7.47
CA PRO A 171 2.04 3.21 8.64
C PRO A 171 1.75 1.71 8.79
N TYR A 172 2.76 0.93 9.20
CA TYR A 172 2.72 -0.53 9.35
C TYR A 172 2.48 -1.35 8.06
N VAL A 173 1.54 -0.98 7.19
CA VAL A 173 1.06 -1.86 6.08
C VAL A 173 1.50 -1.42 4.68
N GLY A 174 1.96 -0.18 4.56
CA GLY A 174 2.45 0.38 3.32
C GLY A 174 3.68 -0.35 2.81
N LYS A 175 3.80 -0.52 1.49
CA LYS A 175 4.97 -1.17 0.87
C LYS A 175 6.29 -0.45 1.17
N SER A 176 6.23 0.84 1.50
CA SER A 176 7.37 1.69 1.84
C SER A 176 7.58 1.82 3.35
N ALA A 177 6.70 1.29 4.20
CA ALA A 177 6.79 1.42 5.67
C ALA A 177 8.05 0.74 6.26
N PHE A 178 8.53 -0.31 5.59
CA PHE A 178 9.76 -1.04 5.94
C PHE A 178 10.73 -1.10 4.76
N ALA A 179 10.70 -0.07 3.92
CA ALA A 179 11.61 0.04 2.79
C ALA A 179 12.79 0.97 3.12
N THR A 180 14.00 0.49 2.87
CA THR A 180 15.23 1.28 3.01
C THR A 180 15.92 1.38 1.66
N LYS A 181 16.20 2.62 1.22
CA LYS A 181 17.02 2.84 0.02
C LYS A 181 18.45 2.39 0.30
N ALA A 182 19.03 1.66 -0.64
CA ALA A 182 20.36 1.11 -0.49
C ALA A 182 21.42 2.18 -0.18
N GLY A 183 22.33 1.85 0.74
CA GLY A 183 23.36 2.74 1.26
C GLY A 183 23.82 2.28 2.64
N ILE A 184 24.32 3.22 3.46
CA ILE A 184 24.81 2.93 4.82
C ILE A 184 23.69 2.32 5.68
N HIS A 185 22.45 2.81 5.54
CA HIS A 185 21.28 2.34 6.29
C HIS A 185 20.93 0.87 5.98
N ALA A 186 21.01 0.46 4.71
CA ALA A 186 20.74 -0.93 4.31
C ALA A 186 21.79 -1.92 4.84
N SER A 187 23.05 -1.49 5.01
CA SER A 187 24.08 -2.34 5.62
C SER A 187 23.88 -2.52 7.13
N ALA A 188 23.35 -1.48 7.79
CA ALA A 188 23.04 -1.49 9.21
C ALA A 188 21.79 -2.32 9.52
N ILE A 189 20.70 -2.16 8.75
CA ILE A 189 19.44 -2.90 8.96
C ILE A 189 19.60 -4.42 8.83
N VAL A 190 20.55 -4.89 8.01
CA VAL A 190 20.86 -6.33 7.86
C VAL A 190 21.59 -6.88 9.10
N LYS A 191 22.37 -6.04 9.78
CA LYS A 191 23.12 -6.42 10.99
C LYS A 191 22.27 -6.26 12.25
N GLU A 192 21.55 -5.15 12.34
CA GLU A 192 20.74 -4.73 13.48
C GLU A 192 19.47 -4.03 12.98
N PRO A 193 18.41 -4.78 12.64
CA PRO A 193 17.18 -4.22 12.09
C PRO A 193 16.53 -3.14 12.97
N GLU A 194 16.64 -3.27 14.29
CA GLU A 194 16.03 -2.38 15.28
C GLU A 194 16.53 -0.92 15.18
N THR A 195 17.67 -0.69 14.50
CA THR A 195 18.19 0.67 14.26
C THR A 195 17.33 1.49 13.29
N TYR A 196 16.56 0.85 12.42
CA TYR A 196 15.71 1.52 11.41
C TYR A 196 14.27 1.03 11.40
N GLU A 197 13.95 -0.07 12.11
CA GLU A 197 12.62 -0.63 12.17
C GLU A 197 12.07 -0.55 13.59
N HIS A 198 10.95 0.14 13.74
CA HIS A 198 10.33 0.32 15.04
C HIS A 198 9.58 -0.93 15.55
N VAL A 199 9.39 -1.93 14.68
CA VAL A 199 8.85 -3.29 14.92
C VAL A 199 9.32 -4.20 13.77
N PRO A 200 9.46 -5.52 13.96
CA PRO A 200 9.74 -6.44 12.86
C PRO A 200 8.55 -6.46 11.86
N PRO A 201 8.78 -6.32 10.55
CA PRO A 201 7.69 -6.18 9.57
C PRO A 201 6.73 -7.38 9.50
N GLU A 202 7.25 -8.58 9.73
CA GLU A 202 6.49 -9.83 9.72
C GLU A 202 5.40 -9.88 10.81
N THR A 203 5.52 -9.11 11.89
CA THR A 203 4.51 -9.09 12.96
C THR A 203 3.18 -8.46 12.52
N VAL A 204 3.19 -7.69 11.43
CA VAL A 204 1.99 -7.05 10.84
C VAL A 204 1.66 -7.59 9.44
N GLY A 205 2.31 -8.68 9.02
CA GLY A 205 2.16 -9.23 7.67
C GLY A 205 2.82 -8.42 6.57
N ASN A 206 3.73 -7.53 6.93
CA ASN A 206 4.53 -6.80 5.96
C ASN A 206 5.91 -7.45 5.82
N ARG A 207 6.77 -6.88 4.97
CA ARG A 207 8.12 -7.38 4.75
C ARG A 207 9.12 -6.26 4.60
N ARG A 208 10.35 -6.50 5.05
CA ARG A 208 11.50 -5.63 4.81
C ARG A 208 11.77 -5.56 3.30
N ARG A 209 12.07 -4.35 2.81
CA ARG A 209 12.50 -4.13 1.41
C ARG A 209 13.78 -3.32 1.38
N VAL A 210 14.81 -3.84 0.72
CA VAL A 210 16.06 -3.09 0.46
C VAL A 210 16.04 -2.68 -1.00
N LEU A 211 15.77 -1.40 -1.25
CA LEU A 211 15.63 -0.89 -2.61
C LEU A 211 17.02 -0.77 -3.23
N VAL A 212 17.29 -1.52 -4.30
CA VAL A 212 18.56 -1.41 -5.03
C VAL A 212 18.53 -0.13 -5.85
N SER A 213 19.53 0.74 -5.64
CA SER A 213 19.73 1.96 -6.41
C SER A 213 21.21 2.19 -6.75
N ASP A 214 21.52 3.30 -7.41
CA ASP A 214 22.83 3.87 -7.71
C ASP A 214 23.80 3.91 -6.50
N GLN A 215 23.25 4.14 -5.31
CA GLN A 215 23.96 4.14 -4.02
C GLN A 215 24.07 2.74 -3.40
N ALA A 216 23.57 1.70 -4.05
CA ALA A 216 23.68 0.33 -3.57
C ALA A 216 25.13 -0.18 -3.66
N GLY A 217 25.59 -0.73 -2.54
CA GLY A 217 26.79 -1.56 -2.49
C GLY A 217 26.46 -3.04 -2.78
N LYS A 218 27.52 -3.81 -3.00
CA LYS A 218 27.46 -5.26 -3.27
C LYS A 218 26.64 -6.04 -2.23
N SER A 219 26.73 -5.67 -0.95
CA SER A 219 25.96 -6.30 0.14
C SER A 219 24.44 -6.14 -0.02
N ASN A 220 23.98 -4.97 -0.50
CA ASN A 220 22.56 -4.69 -0.65
C ASN A 220 22.00 -5.47 -1.83
N LEU A 221 22.78 -5.55 -2.92
CA LEU A 221 22.45 -6.39 -4.06
C LEU A 221 22.32 -7.86 -3.64
N ILE A 222 23.27 -8.40 -2.88
CA ILE A 222 23.22 -9.79 -2.39
C ILE A 222 22.00 -10.05 -1.50
N ALA A 223 21.67 -9.11 -0.60
CA ALA A 223 20.48 -9.24 0.25
C ALA A 223 19.19 -9.27 -0.57
N GLU A 224 19.08 -8.42 -1.59
CA GLU A 224 17.91 -8.38 -2.47
C GLU A 224 17.83 -9.63 -3.37
N LEU A 225 18.96 -10.15 -3.86
CA LEU A 225 19.03 -11.41 -4.61
C LEU A 225 18.53 -12.59 -3.78
N ALA A 226 18.99 -12.68 -2.51
CA ALA A 226 18.50 -13.72 -1.60
C ALA A 226 16.99 -13.61 -1.37
N ARG A 227 16.44 -12.38 -1.30
CA ARG A 227 14.99 -12.13 -1.14
C ARG A 227 14.16 -12.66 -2.31
N ILE A 228 14.65 -12.57 -3.55
CA ILE A 228 13.98 -13.10 -4.74
C ILE A 228 14.31 -14.58 -5.02
N GLY A 229 14.96 -15.26 -4.07
CA GLY A 229 15.30 -16.68 -4.17
C GLY A 229 16.53 -16.98 -5.03
N LEU A 230 17.37 -15.98 -5.32
CA LEU A 230 18.66 -16.14 -6.00
C LEU A 230 19.81 -16.12 -4.98
N ALA A 231 20.11 -17.28 -4.40
CA ALA A 231 21.29 -17.43 -3.55
C ALA A 231 22.56 -17.43 -4.41
N VAL A 232 23.44 -16.45 -4.19
CA VAL A 232 24.72 -16.30 -4.90
C VAL A 232 25.88 -16.19 -3.91
N ASP A 233 27.03 -16.76 -4.27
CA ASP A 233 28.25 -16.61 -3.48
C ASP A 233 28.71 -15.14 -3.51
N LYS A 234 29.16 -14.61 -2.38
CA LYS A 234 29.59 -13.20 -2.28
C LYS A 234 30.76 -12.86 -3.23
N ASN A 235 31.52 -13.85 -3.66
CA ASN A 235 32.66 -13.71 -4.57
C ASN A 235 32.31 -14.00 -6.03
N ASP A 236 31.03 -14.24 -6.36
CA ASP A 236 30.61 -14.42 -7.74
C ASP A 236 30.86 -13.14 -8.55
N SER A 237 31.67 -13.26 -9.61
CA SER A 237 32.07 -12.14 -10.47
C SER A 237 30.90 -11.50 -11.21
N ARG A 238 29.80 -12.24 -11.39
CA ARG A 238 28.58 -11.75 -12.04
C ARG A 238 27.83 -10.75 -11.17
N ILE A 239 28.02 -10.75 -9.85
CA ILE A 239 27.42 -9.76 -8.95
C ILE A 239 27.94 -8.37 -9.26
N ASP A 240 29.24 -8.23 -9.52
CA ASP A 240 29.84 -6.94 -9.85
C ASP A 240 29.40 -6.45 -11.23
N ALA A 241 29.13 -7.37 -12.17
CA ALA A 241 28.52 -7.04 -13.45
C ALA A 241 27.07 -6.56 -13.29
N LEU A 242 26.22 -7.32 -12.58
CA LEU A 242 24.85 -6.91 -12.30
C LEU A 242 24.78 -5.56 -11.59
N LEU A 243 25.68 -5.30 -10.64
CA LEU A 243 25.73 -4.01 -9.96
C LEU A 243 26.07 -2.86 -10.92
N ARG A 244 26.98 -3.07 -11.87
CA ARG A 244 27.27 -2.08 -12.93
C ARG A 244 26.06 -1.86 -13.82
N ASP A 245 25.42 -2.94 -14.28
CA ASP A 245 24.25 -2.86 -15.15
C ASP A 245 23.11 -2.08 -14.48
N VAL A 246 22.85 -2.33 -13.19
CA VAL A 246 21.86 -1.57 -12.41
C VAL A 246 22.22 -0.09 -12.37
N LYS A 247 23.48 0.26 -12.09
CA LYS A 247 23.93 1.66 -12.05
C LYS A 247 23.82 2.36 -13.40
N GLU A 248 24.22 1.69 -14.48
CA GLU A 248 24.13 2.24 -15.84
C GLU A 248 22.66 2.44 -16.25
N ARG A 249 21.80 1.47 -15.95
CA ARG A 249 20.36 1.59 -16.21
C ARG A 249 19.72 2.70 -15.38
N GLU A 250 20.05 2.84 -14.10
CA GLU A 250 19.51 3.95 -13.31
C GLU A 250 20.02 5.32 -13.79
N ALA A 251 21.30 5.42 -14.20
CA ALA A 251 21.85 6.63 -14.81
C ALA A 251 21.14 7.00 -16.12
N SER A 252 20.68 6.02 -16.89
CA SER A 252 19.84 6.23 -18.08
C SER A 252 18.37 6.50 -17.77
N GLY A 253 17.94 6.38 -16.51
CA GLY A 253 16.61 6.78 -16.06
C GLY A 253 15.76 5.71 -15.38
N TYR A 254 16.20 4.45 -15.34
CA TYR A 254 15.47 3.37 -14.67
C TYR A 254 15.30 3.67 -13.18
N ALA A 255 14.23 3.13 -12.58
CA ALA A 255 13.95 3.26 -11.16
C ALA A 255 13.53 1.89 -10.62
N TYR A 256 14.52 1.10 -10.19
CA TYR A 256 14.30 -0.27 -9.72
C TYR A 256 13.72 -0.32 -8.30
N ASP A 257 13.83 0.78 -7.55
CA ASP A 257 13.17 0.98 -6.27
C ASP A 257 11.63 0.98 -6.38
N GLY A 258 11.09 1.40 -7.53
CA GLY A 258 9.66 1.40 -7.84
C GLY A 258 9.20 0.22 -8.69
N ALA A 259 10.11 -0.59 -9.23
CA ALA A 259 9.86 -1.63 -10.23
C ALA A 259 10.56 -2.95 -9.90
N ASP A 260 10.09 -3.60 -8.84
CA ASP A 260 10.69 -4.81 -8.28
C ASP A 260 10.69 -5.99 -9.26
N ALA A 261 9.64 -6.14 -10.07
CA ALA A 261 9.59 -7.20 -11.08
C ALA A 261 10.64 -7.01 -12.18
N SER A 262 10.84 -5.78 -12.67
CA SER A 262 11.89 -5.51 -13.67
C SER A 262 13.30 -5.70 -13.09
N PHE A 263 13.52 -5.35 -11.81
CA PHE A 263 14.78 -5.66 -11.14
C PHE A 263 15.01 -7.17 -11.02
N GLU A 264 14.00 -7.92 -10.58
CA GLU A 264 14.08 -9.37 -10.45
C GLU A 264 14.39 -10.04 -11.80
N LEU A 265 13.75 -9.61 -12.88
CA LEU A 265 14.05 -10.11 -14.22
C LEU A 265 15.49 -9.79 -14.66
N LEU A 266 15.97 -8.56 -14.41
CA LEU A 266 17.36 -8.19 -14.69
C LEU A 266 18.33 -9.10 -13.92
N ALA A 267 18.09 -9.30 -12.63
CA ALA A 267 18.91 -10.16 -11.77
C ALA A 267 18.90 -11.63 -12.24
N ARG A 268 17.73 -12.18 -12.55
CA ARG A 268 17.60 -13.56 -13.07
C ARG A 268 18.30 -13.73 -14.42
N ARG A 269 18.23 -12.74 -15.30
CA ARG A 269 18.96 -12.75 -16.59
C ARG A 269 20.48 -12.74 -16.39
N ALA A 270 20.98 -12.02 -15.38
CA ALA A 270 22.41 -11.91 -15.11
C ALA A 270 23.00 -13.11 -14.33
N LEU A 271 22.24 -13.69 -13.40
CA LEU A 271 22.74 -14.64 -12.40
C LEU A 271 22.14 -16.04 -12.50
N GLY A 272 20.96 -16.18 -13.09
CA GLY A 272 20.27 -17.45 -13.28
C GLY A 272 19.91 -17.66 -14.75
N THR A 273 18.74 -18.24 -14.98
CA THR A 273 18.14 -18.38 -16.31
C THR A 273 16.73 -17.80 -16.27
N VAL A 274 16.45 -16.81 -17.12
CA VAL A 274 15.08 -16.45 -17.48
C VAL A 274 14.76 -17.21 -18.77
N PRO A 275 13.79 -18.12 -18.75
CA PRO A 275 13.40 -18.84 -19.96
C PRO A 275 12.97 -17.85 -21.05
N ARG A 276 13.29 -18.16 -22.31
CA ARG A 276 12.90 -17.33 -23.44
C ARG A 276 11.48 -17.69 -23.85
N TYR A 277 10.50 -16.96 -23.29
CA TYR A 277 9.08 -17.23 -23.55
C TYR A 277 8.67 -16.80 -24.97
N PHE A 278 8.91 -15.55 -25.32
CA PHE A 278 8.59 -15.02 -26.64
C PHE A 278 9.56 -13.92 -27.02
N ASP A 279 9.71 -13.71 -28.32
CA ASP A 279 10.41 -12.57 -28.89
C ASP A 279 9.41 -11.64 -29.54
N VAL A 280 9.51 -10.35 -29.26
CA VAL A 280 8.79 -9.36 -30.05
C VAL A 280 9.64 -9.02 -31.26
N LEU A 281 9.16 -9.40 -32.45
CA LEU A 281 9.85 -9.14 -33.71
C LEU A 281 9.63 -7.71 -34.19
N SER A 282 8.40 -7.21 -34.06
CA SER A 282 8.05 -5.83 -34.37
C SER A 282 6.71 -5.45 -33.75
N PHE A 283 6.49 -4.16 -33.54
CA PHE A 283 5.18 -3.61 -33.25
C PHE A 283 4.96 -2.33 -34.04
N ARG A 284 3.70 -2.02 -34.31
CA ARG A 284 3.27 -0.77 -34.92
C ARG A 284 2.04 -0.27 -34.19
N VAL A 285 2.00 1.02 -33.92
CA VAL A 285 0.83 1.69 -33.35
C VAL A 285 0.42 2.81 -34.30
N ILE A 286 -0.88 2.87 -34.59
CA ILE A 286 -1.49 3.93 -35.37
C ILE A 286 -2.43 4.66 -34.41
N VAL A 287 -2.24 5.98 -34.31
CA VAL A 287 -3.13 6.87 -33.59
C VAL A 287 -3.68 7.84 -34.61
N GLU A 288 -4.99 7.87 -34.78
CA GLU A 288 -5.65 8.76 -35.73
C GLU A 288 -6.91 9.37 -35.13
N GLU A 289 -7.27 10.54 -35.64
CA GLU A 289 -8.59 11.12 -35.40
C GLU A 289 -9.51 10.69 -36.54
N ARG A 290 -10.53 9.90 -36.22
CA ARG A 290 -11.59 9.48 -37.15
C ARG A 290 -12.92 9.94 -36.60
N ASP A 291 -13.70 10.67 -37.39
CA ASP A 291 -15.01 11.20 -36.98
C ASP A 291 -15.01 11.98 -35.65
N LYS A 292 -13.96 12.80 -35.43
CA LYS A 292 -13.72 13.56 -34.19
C LYS A 292 -13.49 12.70 -32.94
N GLN A 293 -13.16 11.42 -33.13
CA GLN A 293 -12.78 10.51 -32.06
C GLN A 293 -11.33 10.06 -32.28
N MET A 294 -10.56 10.05 -31.20
CA MET A 294 -9.23 9.47 -31.21
C MET A 294 -9.35 7.94 -31.21
N VAL A 295 -8.82 7.30 -32.22
CA VAL A 295 -8.74 5.83 -32.34
C VAL A 295 -7.27 5.43 -32.26
N SER A 296 -6.99 4.37 -31.50
CA SER A 296 -5.66 3.78 -31.43
C SER A 296 -5.72 2.30 -31.76
N GLU A 297 -4.93 1.90 -32.75
CA GLU A 297 -4.79 0.52 -33.18
C GLU A 297 -3.32 0.10 -33.04
N ALA A 298 -3.07 -1.11 -32.57
CA ALA A 298 -1.73 -1.67 -32.49
C ALA A 298 -1.67 -3.04 -33.14
N VAL A 299 -0.56 -3.31 -33.83
CA VAL A 299 -0.21 -4.62 -34.36
C VAL A 299 1.12 -5.03 -33.76
N VAL A 300 1.17 -6.21 -33.13
CA VAL A 300 2.37 -6.78 -32.53
C VAL A 300 2.66 -8.12 -33.18
N LYS A 301 3.88 -8.27 -33.70
CA LYS A 301 4.40 -9.52 -34.25
C LYS A 301 5.29 -10.18 -33.20
N VAL A 302 4.84 -11.30 -32.67
CA VAL A 302 5.56 -12.07 -31.64
C VAL A 302 5.95 -13.44 -32.17
N LYS A 303 7.12 -13.92 -31.78
CA LYS A 303 7.61 -15.26 -32.07
C LYS A 303 7.60 -16.06 -30.77
N VAL A 304 6.88 -17.19 -30.78
CA VAL A 304 6.82 -18.16 -29.69
C VAL A 304 7.36 -19.46 -30.24
N ASP A 305 8.48 -19.94 -29.69
CA ASP A 305 9.27 -21.03 -30.29
C ASP A 305 9.59 -20.74 -31.77
N ASP A 306 9.12 -21.56 -32.71
CA ASP A 306 9.30 -21.37 -34.15
C ASP A 306 8.08 -20.75 -34.85
N GLU A 307 7.00 -20.50 -34.11
CA GLU A 307 5.76 -19.95 -34.64
C GLU A 307 5.72 -18.43 -34.50
N ILE A 308 5.12 -17.79 -35.50
CA ILE A 308 4.96 -16.33 -35.55
C ILE A 308 3.47 -16.02 -35.45
N TYR A 309 3.13 -15.21 -34.45
CA TYR A 309 1.79 -14.70 -34.19
C TYR A 309 1.73 -13.21 -34.56
N LEU A 310 0.64 -12.82 -35.22
CA LEU A 310 0.39 -11.43 -35.60
C LEU A 310 -0.89 -10.97 -34.92
N ASN A 311 -0.72 -10.20 -33.85
CA ASN A 311 -1.83 -9.80 -33.01
C ASN A 311 -2.19 -8.35 -33.28
N ALA A 312 -3.48 -8.07 -33.41
CA ALA A 312 -4.01 -6.72 -33.53
C ALA A 312 -4.96 -6.42 -32.36
N GLY A 313 -4.86 -5.21 -31.82
CA GLY A 313 -5.67 -4.71 -30.71
C GLY A 313 -6.04 -3.25 -30.91
N GLU A 314 -7.21 -2.89 -30.40
CA GLU A 314 -7.71 -1.51 -30.37
C GLU A 314 -7.79 -1.05 -28.91
N GLY A 315 -7.73 0.25 -28.68
CA GLY A 315 -7.88 0.80 -27.35
C GLY A 315 -8.08 2.30 -27.33
N ASN A 316 -8.36 2.82 -26.14
CA ASN A 316 -8.61 4.25 -25.92
C ASN A 316 -7.33 5.12 -25.98
N GLY A 317 -6.20 4.52 -26.35
CA GLY A 317 -4.91 5.15 -26.49
C GLY A 317 -3.84 4.15 -26.95
N PRO A 318 -2.66 4.64 -27.37
CA PRO A 318 -1.62 3.81 -28.00
C PRO A 318 -1.12 2.68 -27.08
N VAL A 319 -1.02 2.95 -25.78
CA VAL A 319 -0.57 1.96 -24.79
C VAL A 319 -1.62 0.89 -24.54
N ASN A 320 -2.90 1.27 -24.45
CA ASN A 320 -3.98 0.31 -24.27
C ASN A 320 -4.12 -0.59 -25.49
N ALA A 321 -4.04 -0.03 -26.70
CA ALA A 321 -4.03 -0.82 -27.93
C ALA A 321 -2.85 -1.81 -27.96
N LEU A 322 -1.64 -1.37 -27.56
CA LEU A 322 -0.47 -2.23 -27.46
C LEU A 322 -0.63 -3.36 -26.44
N ASP A 323 -1.15 -3.06 -25.25
CA ASP A 323 -1.40 -4.06 -24.21
C ASP A 323 -2.38 -5.12 -24.70
N VAL A 324 -3.51 -4.70 -25.28
CA VAL A 324 -4.51 -5.59 -25.87
C VAL A 324 -3.89 -6.44 -26.98
N ALA A 325 -3.11 -5.84 -27.89
CA ALA A 325 -2.47 -6.57 -28.97
C ALA A 325 -1.42 -7.57 -28.46
N LEU A 326 -0.58 -7.18 -27.51
CA LEU A 326 0.49 -8.05 -26.98
C LEU A 326 -0.08 -9.26 -26.22
N ARG A 327 -1.14 -9.07 -25.43
CA ARG A 327 -1.77 -10.14 -24.63
C ARG A 327 -2.80 -10.98 -25.39
N LYS A 328 -3.09 -10.67 -26.65
CA LYS A 328 -4.17 -11.31 -27.42
C LYS A 328 -3.92 -12.79 -27.70
N ASP A 329 -2.70 -13.12 -28.14
CA ASP A 329 -2.30 -14.48 -28.43
C ASP A 329 -0.79 -14.65 -28.26
N LEU A 330 -0.39 -15.29 -27.16
CA LEU A 330 0.98 -15.72 -26.90
C LEU A 330 1.12 -17.26 -27.00
N GLY A 331 0.27 -17.89 -27.83
CA GLY A 331 0.28 -19.31 -28.10
C GLY A 331 0.08 -20.13 -26.83
N LYS A 332 1.00 -21.09 -26.59
CA LYS A 332 0.96 -21.98 -25.42
C LYS A 332 1.02 -21.24 -24.06
N PHE A 333 1.44 -19.97 -24.05
CA PHE A 333 1.54 -19.17 -22.84
C PHE A 333 0.24 -18.42 -22.49
N GLN A 334 -0.73 -18.35 -23.42
CA GLN A 334 -1.94 -17.53 -23.28
C GLN A 334 -2.72 -17.82 -21.99
N ARG A 335 -2.96 -19.10 -21.69
CA ARG A 335 -3.72 -19.55 -20.51
C ARG A 335 -3.17 -19.07 -19.17
N TYR A 336 -1.88 -18.76 -19.11
CA TYR A 336 -1.21 -18.33 -17.88
C TYR A 336 -1.36 -16.85 -17.64
N ILE A 337 -1.79 -16.06 -18.64
CA ILE A 337 -1.85 -14.60 -18.59
C ILE A 337 -3.27 -14.05 -18.82
N ASP A 338 -4.26 -14.91 -19.03
CA ASP A 338 -5.66 -14.52 -19.27
C ASP A 338 -6.27 -13.73 -18.11
N ASP A 339 -5.79 -13.95 -16.89
CA ASP A 339 -6.21 -13.28 -15.67
C ASP A 339 -5.39 -12.02 -15.35
N MET A 340 -4.44 -11.64 -16.22
CA MET A 340 -3.57 -10.50 -16.02
C MET A 340 -4.21 -9.21 -16.54
N GLU A 341 -4.13 -8.16 -15.72
CA GLU A 341 -4.61 -6.82 -16.08
C GLU A 341 -3.60 -5.72 -15.70
N LEU A 342 -3.64 -4.63 -16.45
CA LEU A 342 -2.92 -3.39 -16.17
C LEU A 342 -3.78 -2.52 -15.23
N VAL A 343 -3.32 -2.28 -14.00
CA VAL A 343 -4.12 -1.58 -12.97
C VAL A 343 -3.64 -0.15 -12.68
N ASP A 344 -2.38 0.18 -12.98
CA ASP A 344 -1.85 1.54 -12.86
C ASP A 344 -0.79 1.81 -13.93
N PHE A 345 -0.69 3.06 -14.36
CA PHE A 345 0.21 3.50 -15.42
C PHE A 345 0.73 4.90 -15.12
N LYS A 346 2.05 5.03 -14.95
CA LYS A 346 2.71 6.28 -14.58
C LYS A 346 3.81 6.62 -15.56
N VAL A 347 3.73 7.83 -16.11
CA VAL A 347 4.75 8.40 -16.99
C VAL A 347 5.51 9.47 -16.22
N ARG A 348 6.84 9.41 -16.27
CA ARG A 348 7.72 10.48 -15.80
C ARG A 348 8.67 10.89 -16.89
N ILE A 349 8.69 12.19 -17.17
CA ILE A 349 9.64 12.81 -18.06
C ILE A 349 10.90 13.10 -17.24
N LEU A 350 12.05 12.56 -17.66
CA LEU A 350 13.29 12.63 -16.88
C LEU A 350 14.09 13.91 -17.16
N ASN A 351 14.09 14.35 -18.41
CA ASN A 351 14.83 15.52 -18.89
C ASN A 351 13.87 16.52 -19.57
N GLY A 352 14.26 17.78 -19.77
CA GLY A 352 13.39 18.76 -20.43
C GLY A 352 13.33 18.62 -21.96
N GLY A 353 12.26 19.14 -22.58
CA GLY A 353 12.11 19.24 -24.03
C GLY A 353 11.27 18.13 -24.67
N THR A 354 10.93 18.28 -25.96
CA THR A 354 10.11 17.33 -26.72
C THR A 354 10.83 16.02 -27.06
N SER A 355 12.15 15.96 -26.88
CA SER A 355 13.01 14.77 -27.06
C SER A 355 13.40 14.10 -25.74
N ALA A 356 12.67 14.40 -24.66
CA ALA A 356 13.01 13.93 -23.34
C ALA A 356 12.89 12.40 -23.19
N THR A 357 13.86 11.81 -22.48
CA THR A 357 13.75 10.42 -22.05
C THR A 357 12.55 10.26 -21.11
N THR A 358 11.72 9.29 -21.45
CA THR A 358 10.50 8.98 -20.70
C THR A 358 10.71 7.68 -19.92
N ARG A 359 10.39 7.73 -18.63
CA ARG A 359 10.25 6.54 -17.78
C ARG A 359 8.77 6.19 -17.67
N VAL A 360 8.43 4.97 -18.01
CA VAL A 360 7.09 4.41 -17.83
C VAL A 360 7.16 3.35 -16.75
N LEU A 361 6.30 3.48 -15.74
CA LEU A 361 6.11 2.52 -14.67
C LEU A 361 4.68 1.98 -14.76
N ILE A 362 4.53 0.67 -14.83
CA ILE A 362 3.21 0.02 -14.89
C ILE A 362 3.02 -0.89 -13.68
N GLU A 363 1.81 -0.92 -13.15
CA GLU A 363 1.38 -1.92 -12.17
C GLU A 363 0.48 -2.93 -12.87
N SER A 364 0.79 -4.21 -12.73
CA SER A 364 -0.07 -5.30 -13.18
C SER A 364 -0.58 -6.10 -11.99
N ARG A 365 -1.78 -6.67 -12.15
CA ARG A 365 -2.44 -7.54 -11.19
C ARG A 365 -2.84 -8.85 -11.88
N ASP A 366 -2.82 -9.97 -11.14
CA ASP A 366 -3.39 -11.25 -11.60
C ASP A 366 -4.73 -11.56 -10.91
N GLY A 367 -5.38 -12.66 -11.30
CA GLY A 367 -6.67 -13.08 -10.75
C GLY A 367 -6.61 -13.48 -9.27
N LYS A 368 -5.41 -13.60 -8.67
CA LYS A 368 -5.22 -13.85 -7.24
C LYS A 368 -5.06 -12.57 -6.43
N GLY A 369 -5.02 -11.41 -7.08
CA GLY A 369 -4.81 -10.11 -6.46
C GLY A 369 -3.34 -9.75 -6.25
N ASP A 370 -2.40 -10.58 -6.71
CA ASP A 370 -0.97 -10.26 -6.60
C ASP A 370 -0.65 -9.09 -7.53
N ARG A 371 0.08 -8.10 -7.02
CA ARG A 371 0.47 -6.90 -7.77
C ARG A 371 1.98 -6.78 -7.91
N TRP A 372 2.43 -6.34 -9.08
CA TRP A 372 3.85 -6.10 -9.34
C TRP A 372 4.06 -4.90 -10.26
N PHE A 373 5.22 -4.26 -10.13
CA PHE A 373 5.58 -3.09 -10.93
C PHE A 373 6.74 -3.40 -11.88
N THR A 374 6.59 -3.01 -13.15
CA THR A 374 7.68 -3.03 -14.13
C THR A 374 7.94 -1.65 -14.70
N VAL A 375 9.15 -1.45 -15.22
CA VAL A 375 9.62 -0.16 -15.74
C VAL A 375 10.21 -0.33 -17.12
N GLY A 376 9.95 0.65 -17.99
CA GLY A 376 10.64 0.82 -19.25
C GLY A 376 11.10 2.27 -19.40
N VAL A 377 12.21 2.46 -20.11
CA VAL A 377 12.81 3.79 -20.29
C VAL A 377 13.26 3.94 -21.73
N SER A 378 12.74 4.96 -22.40
CA SER A 378 13.09 5.30 -23.77
C SER A 378 12.74 6.76 -24.06
N PRO A 379 13.47 7.44 -24.97
CA PRO A 379 13.00 8.69 -25.59
C PRO A 379 11.63 8.56 -26.26
N ASN A 380 11.23 7.35 -26.64
CA ASN A 380 9.91 7.04 -27.19
C ASN A 380 9.01 6.42 -26.11
N ILE A 381 7.93 7.13 -25.74
CA ILE A 381 6.96 6.67 -24.74
C ILE A 381 6.30 5.33 -25.11
N VAL A 382 6.08 5.06 -26.39
CA VAL A 382 5.48 3.83 -26.88
C VAL A 382 6.44 2.66 -26.64
N GLU A 383 7.72 2.84 -26.94
CA GLU A 383 8.76 1.85 -26.65
C GLU A 383 8.94 1.62 -25.15
N ALA A 384 9.02 2.69 -24.35
CA ALA A 384 9.14 2.60 -22.89
C ALA A 384 7.95 1.82 -22.29
N SER A 385 6.73 2.09 -22.77
CA SER A 385 5.53 1.36 -22.34
C SER A 385 5.61 -0.11 -22.72
N PHE A 386 6.08 -0.40 -23.93
CA PHE A 386 6.17 -1.76 -24.44
C PHE A 386 7.23 -2.62 -23.73
N GLN A 387 8.37 -2.02 -23.37
CA GLN A 387 9.38 -2.65 -22.51
C GLN A 387 8.77 -3.06 -21.17
N ALA A 388 8.05 -2.15 -20.51
CA ALA A 388 7.41 -2.40 -19.22
C ALA A 388 6.34 -3.50 -19.33
N LEU A 389 5.48 -3.47 -20.36
CA LEU A 389 4.45 -4.48 -20.62
C LEU A 389 5.06 -5.86 -20.85
N SER A 390 6.10 -5.95 -21.68
CA SER A 390 6.78 -7.21 -21.99
C SER A 390 7.42 -7.82 -20.73
N ASP A 391 8.14 -7.01 -19.95
CA ASP A 391 8.71 -7.46 -18.67
C ASP A 391 7.59 -7.91 -17.71
N SER A 392 6.43 -7.26 -17.71
CA SER A 392 5.32 -7.63 -16.80
C SER A 392 4.77 -9.03 -17.10
N ILE A 393 4.58 -9.34 -18.39
CA ILE A 393 4.14 -10.67 -18.85
C ILE A 393 5.20 -11.72 -18.54
N ILE A 394 6.47 -11.45 -18.87
CA ILE A 394 7.58 -12.37 -18.59
C ILE A 394 7.68 -12.64 -17.09
N TYR A 395 7.54 -11.61 -16.25
CA TYR A 395 7.58 -11.75 -14.80
C TYR A 395 6.50 -12.71 -14.28
N LYS A 396 5.26 -12.57 -14.75
CA LYS A 396 4.17 -13.48 -14.39
C LYS A 396 4.48 -14.93 -14.77
N LEU A 397 4.96 -15.16 -15.99
CA LEU A 397 5.34 -16.50 -16.47
C LEU A 397 6.48 -17.12 -15.65
N VAL A 398 7.51 -16.33 -15.31
CA VAL A 398 8.61 -16.77 -14.43
C VAL A 398 8.09 -17.12 -13.05
N ARG A 399 7.22 -16.29 -12.47
CA ARG A 399 6.66 -16.49 -11.14
C ARG A 399 5.78 -17.74 -11.05
N GLU A 400 5.04 -18.04 -12.11
CA GLU A 400 4.23 -19.27 -12.20
C GLU A 400 5.05 -20.52 -12.53
N GLY A 401 6.37 -20.38 -12.72
CA GLY A 401 7.26 -21.51 -13.03
C GLY A 401 6.95 -22.13 -14.38
N VAL A 402 6.39 -21.35 -15.33
CA VAL A 402 6.03 -21.86 -16.65
C VAL A 402 7.31 -22.27 -17.37
N PRO A 403 7.44 -23.52 -17.83
CA PRO A 403 8.61 -23.95 -18.58
C PRO A 403 8.60 -23.25 -19.95
N ALA A 404 9.72 -22.63 -20.34
CA ALA A 404 10.00 -22.38 -21.75
C ALA A 404 10.81 -23.54 -22.33
N THR A 405 10.84 -23.60 -23.64
CA THR A 405 11.45 -24.64 -24.46
C THR A 405 12.92 -24.38 -24.70
#